data_AF-I3TIR1-F1
#
_entry.id   AF-I3TIR1-F1
#
_cell.length_a   1.000
_cell.length_b   1.000
_cell.length_c   1.000
_cell.angle_alpha   90.00
_cell.angle_beta   90.00
_cell.angle_gamma   90.00
#
_symmetry.space_group_name_H-M   'P 1'
#
loop_
_entity.id
_entity.type
_entity.pdbx_description
1 polymer ?
#
loop_
_entity_poly.entity_id
_entity_poly.type
_entity_poly.pdbx_seq_one_letter_code
_entity_poly.pdbx_strand_id
1 'polypeptide(L)'
;MQFDPFFWTYWTYNLPNYVLSLLIYTLIGRALLSAFIRPGDPNYIWRFFCRITDPVLRLTAPLTPRFVLPGLRPLVAAGYLWILRIIFWLVMYNLGLAPRLNAPA
;
A
#
# COMPACT_ATOMS: atom_id res chain seq x y z
N MET A 1 6.21 26.13 15.67
CA MET A 1 5.61 24.94 15.04
C MET A 1 5.27 23.97 16.15
N GLN A 2 4.02 23.90 16.56
CA GLN A 2 3.56 22.98 17.61
C GLN A 2 3.46 21.60 16.94
N PHE A 3 4.34 20.67 17.28
CA PHE A 3 4.27 19.31 16.73
C PHE A 3 3.04 18.62 17.30
N ASP A 4 2.13 18.16 16.43
CA ASP A 4 0.88 17.54 16.87
C ASP A 4 1.17 16.30 17.73
N PRO A 5 0.73 16.29 19.02
CA PRO A 5 1.00 15.17 19.92
C PRO A 5 0.33 13.87 19.43
N PHE A 6 -0.70 13.96 18.60
CA PHE A 6 -1.41 12.82 18.05
C PHE A 6 -0.55 11.94 17.12
N PHE A 7 0.32 12.53 16.30
CA PHE A 7 1.16 11.78 15.37
C PHE A 7 2.20 10.94 16.13
N TRP A 8 2.87 11.55 17.10
CA TRP A 8 3.93 10.93 17.90
C TRP A 8 3.40 9.93 18.93
N THR A 9 2.21 10.17 19.48
CA THR A 9 1.56 9.24 20.44
C THR A 9 1.17 7.93 19.76
N TYR A 10 0.67 7.98 18.52
CA TYR A 10 0.20 6.81 17.78
C TYR A 10 1.14 6.44 16.62
N TRP A 11 2.45 6.67 16.78
CA TRP A 11 3.43 6.45 15.71
C TRP A 11 3.42 4.99 15.21
N THR A 12 3.22 4.03 16.12
CA THR A 12 3.13 2.58 15.84
C THR A 12 1.99 2.23 14.90
N TYR A 13 0.88 2.96 14.96
CA TYR A 13 -0.26 2.78 14.07
C TYR A 13 -0.10 3.60 12.78
N ASN A 14 0.32 4.85 12.90
CA ASN A 14 0.39 5.79 11.78
C ASN A 14 1.46 5.38 10.76
N LEU A 15 2.67 5.02 11.23
CA LEU A 15 3.80 4.75 10.34
C LEU A 15 3.54 3.54 9.42
N PRO A 16 3.13 2.35 9.91
CA PRO A 16 2.81 1.23 9.03
C PRO A 16 1.63 1.53 8.09
N ASN A 17 0.61 2.25 8.57
CA ASN A 17 -0.54 2.64 7.74
C ASN A 17 -0.15 3.57 6.58
N TYR A 18 0.79 4.51 6.81
CA TYR A 18 1.34 5.36 5.74
C TYR A 18 2.20 4.56 4.77
N VAL A 19 3.02 3.63 5.25
CA VAL A 19 3.83 2.73 4.39
C VAL A 19 2.92 1.90 3.48
N LEU A 20 1.87 1.30 4.04
CA LEU A 20 0.85 0.56 3.28
C LEU A 20 0.17 1.45 2.25
N SER A 21 -0.20 2.68 2.62
CA SER A 21 -0.83 3.63 1.71
C SER A 21 0.10 3.99 0.55
N LEU A 22 1.39 4.26 0.83
CA LEU A 22 2.40 4.53 -0.19
C LEU A 22 2.56 3.36 -1.17
N LEU A 23 2.59 2.12 -0.67
CA LEU A 23 2.68 0.93 -1.50
C LEU A 23 1.44 0.75 -2.40
N ILE A 24 0.24 1.01 -1.88
CA ILE A 24 -1.01 0.96 -2.66
C ILE A 24 -0.96 2.00 -3.79
N TYR A 25 -0.64 3.26 -3.48
CA TYR A 25 -0.59 4.31 -4.49
C TYR A 25 0.52 4.08 -5.53
N THR A 26 1.66 3.51 -5.14
CA THR A 26 2.72 3.16 -6.10
C THR A 26 2.32 2.00 -7.02
N LEU A 27 1.58 1.00 -6.54
CA LEU A 27 1.01 -0.06 -7.38
C LEU A 27 0.00 0.47 -8.39
N ILE A 28 -0.89 1.36 -7.95
CA ILE A 28 -1.85 2.04 -8.84
C ILE A 28 -1.08 2.87 -9.88
N GLY A 29 -0.05 3.61 -9.45
CA GLY A 29 0.83 4.35 -10.35
C GLY A 29 1.50 3.45 -11.38
N ARG A 30 2.00 2.26 -11.00
CA ARG A 30 2.57 1.30 -11.96
C ARG A 30 1.52 0.76 -12.94
N ALA A 31 0.30 0.47 -12.47
CA ALA A 31 -0.79 0.03 -13.35
C ALA A 31 -1.12 1.11 -14.39
N LEU A 32 -1.24 2.37 -13.96
CA LEU A 32 -1.46 3.51 -14.85
C LEU A 32 -0.30 3.68 -15.84
N LEU A 33 0.95 3.64 -15.37
CA LEU A 33 2.14 3.74 -16.23
C LEU A 33 2.19 2.61 -17.27
N SER A 34 1.73 1.41 -16.91
CA SER A 34 1.70 0.27 -17.84
C SER A 34 0.71 0.45 -19.01
N ALA A 35 -0.25 1.38 -18.88
CA ALA A 35 -1.16 1.74 -19.97
C ALA A 35 -0.52 2.70 -20.99
N PHE A 36 0.47 3.50 -20.57
CA PHE A 36 1.13 4.49 -21.43
C PHE A 36 2.52 4.07 -21.92
N ILE A 37 3.24 3.27 -21.13
CA ILE A 37 4.65 2.91 -21.38
C ILE A 37 4.74 1.47 -21.86
N ARG A 38 5.56 1.22 -22.89
CA ARG A 38 5.80 -0.14 -23.38
C ARG A 38 6.66 -0.94 -22.39
N PRO A 39 6.40 -2.25 -22.22
CA PRO A 39 7.23 -3.11 -21.38
C PRO A 39 8.67 -3.13 -21.89
N GLY A 40 9.62 -2.70 -21.06
CA GLY A 40 11.06 -2.74 -21.39
C GLY A 40 11.71 -1.40 -21.74
N ASP A 41 10.97 -0.29 -21.70
CA ASP A 41 11.54 1.04 -21.93
C ASP A 41 12.63 1.38 -20.88
N PRO A 42 13.72 2.07 -21.27
CA PRO A 42 14.80 2.47 -20.36
C PRO A 42 14.40 3.60 -19.39
N ASN A 43 13.13 4.00 -19.38
CA ASN A 43 12.58 5.08 -18.57
C ASN A 43 12.88 4.88 -17.07
N TYR A 44 13.60 5.84 -16.49
CA TYR A 44 13.98 5.82 -15.08
C TYR A 44 12.76 5.69 -14.15
N ILE A 45 11.69 6.45 -14.42
CA ILE A 45 10.44 6.42 -13.65
C ILE A 45 9.85 5.01 -13.66
N TRP A 46 9.74 4.38 -14.83
CA TRP A 46 9.23 3.01 -14.95
C TRP A 46 10.03 2.00 -14.10
N ARG A 47 11.37 2.07 -14.15
CA ARG A 47 12.24 1.17 -13.38
C ARG A 47 12.11 1.39 -11.87
N PHE A 48 11.96 2.64 -11.42
CA PHE A 48 11.72 2.97 -10.02
C PHE A 48 10.42 2.35 -9.50
N PHE A 49 9.32 2.55 -10.23
CA PHE A 49 8.04 1.95 -9.87
C PHE A 49 8.10 0.42 -9.89
N CYS A 50 8.74 -0.17 -10.90
CA CYS A 50 8.92 -1.63 -10.96
C CYS A 50 9.68 -2.16 -9.74
N ARG A 51 10.79 -1.51 -9.35
CA ARG A 51 11.62 -1.96 -8.23
C ARG A 51 10.88 -1.95 -6.89
N ILE A 52 10.03 -0.95 -6.65
CA ILE A 52 9.25 -0.85 -5.41
C ILE A 52 8.13 -1.90 -5.37
N THR A 53 7.49 -2.13 -6.52
CA THR A 53 6.27 -2.96 -6.58
C THR A 53 6.53 -4.44 -6.93
N ASP A 54 7.68 -4.79 -7.52
CA ASP A 54 8.06 -6.17 -7.82
C ASP A 54 8.09 -7.09 -6.59
N PRO A 55 8.65 -6.68 -5.43
CA PRO A 55 8.58 -7.49 -4.21
C PRO A 55 7.13 -7.75 -3.77
N VAL A 56 6.27 -6.72 -3.84
CA VAL A 56 4.85 -6.85 -3.47
C VAL A 56 4.10 -7.77 -4.45
N LEU A 57 4.39 -7.67 -5.74
CA LEU A 57 3.84 -8.56 -6.76
C LEU A 57 4.29 -10.01 -6.54
N ARG A 58 5.53 -10.25 -6.12
CA ARG A 58 6.00 -11.61 -5.78
C ARG A 58 5.28 -12.18 -4.56
N LEU A 59 4.99 -11.36 -3.55
CA LEU A 59 4.23 -11.78 -2.36
C LEU A 59 2.76 -12.09 -2.69
N THR A 60 2.18 -11.35 -3.63
CA THR A 60 0.77 -11.51 -4.05
C THR A 60 0.58 -12.47 -5.22
N ALA A 61 1.66 -12.91 -5.87
CA ALA A 61 1.65 -13.88 -6.98
C ALA A 61 0.90 -15.19 -6.68
N PRO A 62 1.04 -15.85 -5.50
CA PRO A 62 0.29 -17.08 -5.23
C PRO A 62 -1.22 -16.86 -5.06
N LEU A 63 -1.64 -15.65 -4.66
CA LEU A 63 -3.04 -15.28 -4.51
C LEU A 63 -3.66 -14.88 -5.86
N THR A 64 -2.85 -14.34 -6.77
CA THR A 64 -3.32 -13.75 -8.04
C THR A 64 -3.54 -14.84 -9.10
N PRO A 65 -4.75 -14.96 -9.68
CA PRO A 65 -5.01 -15.92 -10.75
C PRO A 65 -4.19 -15.61 -12.01
N ARG A 66 -3.75 -16.65 -12.73
CA ARG A 66 -2.94 -16.52 -13.96
C ARG A 66 -3.65 -15.83 -15.13
N PHE A 67 -4.98 -15.68 -15.07
CA PHE A 67 -5.80 -15.01 -16.09
C PHE A 67 -5.60 -13.48 -16.13
N VAL A 68 -5.02 -12.87 -15.09
CA VAL A 68 -4.86 -11.41 -15.01
C VAL A 68 -3.80 -10.92 -15.99
N LEU A 69 -4.18 -9.94 -16.83
CA LEU A 69 -3.28 -9.28 -17.77
C LEU A 69 -2.05 -8.70 -17.05
N PRO A 70 -0.84 -8.79 -17.63
CA PRO A 70 0.40 -8.32 -16.98
C PRO A 70 0.34 -6.88 -16.44
N GLY A 71 -0.30 -5.95 -17.15
CA GLY A 71 -0.47 -4.55 -16.71
C GLY A 71 -1.47 -4.35 -15.57
N LEU A 72 -2.41 -5.28 -15.37
CA LEU A 72 -3.43 -5.21 -14.31
C LEU A 72 -3.00 -5.93 -13.02
N ARG A 73 -1.94 -6.73 -13.06
CA ARG A 73 -1.41 -7.41 -11.86
C ARG A 73 -1.09 -6.46 -10.70
N PRO A 74 -0.47 -5.27 -10.91
CA PRO A 74 -0.25 -4.30 -9.84
C PRO A 74 -1.55 -3.81 -9.20
N LEU A 75 -2.63 -3.66 -9.98
CA LEU A 75 -3.93 -3.23 -9.46
C LEU A 75 -4.56 -4.29 -8.56
N VAL A 76 -4.46 -5.57 -8.94
CA VAL A 76 -4.92 -6.69 -8.10
C VAL A 76 -4.10 -6.77 -6.80
N ALA A 77 -2.79 -6.61 -6.89
CA ALA A 77 -1.93 -6.53 -5.71
C ALA A 77 -2.28 -5.37 -4.78
N ALA A 78 -2.69 -4.21 -5.34
CA ALA A 78 -3.15 -3.07 -4.55
C ALA A 78 -4.42 -3.42 -3.76
N GLY A 79 -5.33 -4.19 -4.35
CA GLY A 79 -6.50 -4.74 -3.66
C GLY A 79 -6.13 -5.61 -2.45
N TYR A 80 -5.16 -6.51 -2.60
CA TYR A 80 -4.67 -7.32 -1.47
C TYR A 80 -4.03 -6.47 -0.37
N LEU A 81 -3.23 -5.45 -0.72
CA LEU A 81 -2.69 -4.52 0.27
C LEU A 81 -3.78 -3.72 0.99
N TRP A 82 -4.88 -3.39 0.29
CA TRP A 82 -6.01 -2.71 0.91
C TRP A 82 -6.73 -3.61 1.92
N ILE A 83 -6.90 -4.89 1.60
CA ILE A 83 -7.40 -5.90 2.55
C ILE A 83 -6.43 -6.02 3.74
N LEU A 84 -5.13 -6.11 3.48
CA LEU A 84 -4.10 -6.15 4.53
C LEU A 84 -4.16 -4.90 5.44
N ARG A 85 -4.43 -3.71 4.87
CA ARG A 85 -4.62 -2.47 5.61
C ARG A 85 -5.82 -2.55 6.55
N ILE A 86 -6.93 -3.14 6.11
CA ILE A 86 -8.13 -3.34 6.95
C ILE A 86 -7.82 -4.33 8.08
N ILE A 87 -7.17 -5.45 7.78
CA ILE A 87 -6.75 -6.43 8.78
C ILE A 87 -5.82 -5.77 9.81
N PHE A 88 -4.83 -5.00 9.35
CA PHE A 88 -3.93 -4.25 10.21
C PHE A 88 -4.70 -3.29 11.13
N TRP A 89 -5.64 -2.52 10.58
CA TRP A 89 -6.49 -1.65 11.37
C TRP A 89 -7.30 -2.42 12.43
N LEU A 90 -7.91 -3.54 12.05
CA LEU A 90 -8.69 -4.39 12.96
C LEU A 90 -7.82 -4.95 14.09
N VAL A 91 -6.61 -5.41 13.79
CA VAL A 91 -5.66 -5.92 14.79
C VAL A 91 -5.24 -4.81 15.75
N MET A 92 -4.89 -3.62 15.24
CA MET A 92 -4.51 -2.47 16.06
C MET A 92 -5.67 -1.97 16.93
N TYR A 93 -6.90 -2.04 16.41
CA TYR A 93 -8.12 -1.74 17.17
C TYR A 93 -8.32 -2.72 18.34
N ASN A 94 -8.17 -4.03 18.09
CA ASN A 94 -8.26 -5.06 19.13
C ASN A 94 -7.18 -4.92 20.21
N LEU A 95 -5.97 -4.51 19.84
CA LEU A 95 -4.86 -4.27 20.77
C LEU A 95 -5.00 -2.95 21.56
N GLY A 96 -6.03 -2.13 21.28
CA GLY A 96 -6.22 -0.84 21.94
C GLY A 96 -5.18 0.23 21.58
N LEU A 97 -4.35 -0.03 20.57
CA LEU A 97 -3.30 0.88 20.08
C LEU A 97 -3.83 1.85 19.02
N ALA A 98 -5.07 1.66 18.55
CA ALA A 98 -5.74 2.61 17.68
C ALA A 98 -6.30 3.79 18.51
N PRO A 99 -6.12 5.04 18.05
CA PRO A 99 -6.71 6.20 18.72
C PRO A 99 -8.23 6.04 18.80
N ARG A 100 -8.74 5.92 20.03
CA ARG A 100 -10.18 5.94 20.28
C ARG A 100 -10.61 7.39 20.38
N LEU A 101 -11.67 7.74 19.66
CA LEU A 101 -12.42 8.96 19.93
C LEU A 101 -13.13 8.74 21.26
N ASN A 102 -12.41 8.89 22.37
CA ASN A 102 -13.06 9.00 23.67
C ASN A 102 -13.89 10.29 23.60
N ALA A 103 -15.20 10.15 23.40
CA ALA A 103 -16.13 11.25 23.59
C ALA A 103 -15.95 11.73 25.04
N PRO A 104 -15.73 13.03 25.29
CA PRO A 104 -15.79 13.53 26.65
C PRO A 104 -17.19 13.26 27.19
N ALA A 105 -17.25 12.54 28.31
CA ALA A 105 -18.45 12.48 29.16
C ALA A 105 -18.62 13.81 29.90
#